data_AF-A0AAP8NL45-F1
#
_entry.id   AF-A0AAP8NL45-F1
#
_cell.length_a   1.000
_cell.length_b   1.000
_cell.length_c   1.000
_cell.angle_alpha   90.00
_cell.angle_beta   90.00
_cell.angle_gamma   90.00
#
_symmetry.space_group_name_H-M   'P 1'
#
loop_
_entity.id
_entity.type
_entity.pdbx_description
1 polymer ?
#
loop_
_entity_poly.entity_id
_entity_poly.type
_entity_poly.pdbx_seq_one_letter_code
_entity_poly.pdbx_strand_id
1 'polypeptide(L)'
;MTSKQRLLDSINFRQPDRPPVYCSIVPQLAGPIADRLGMTAEAPIDSPMSSNRISWMDLMLRLGSDCVCVASCAPDNAPTRTLENGLMVNEWGIGMRNHGLYDDFELHPLAHAESVSDIEAYAFPDPDAPGRFRRAQESIDKYGRDYGIIGDLECSIFETSWYLVGLEKLFMGMAMEEPWVDALFDKVADFHTRAGCRLAAMGADVIWCGDDIGSQNGPMISVDMFDRYFFPRISRMFAAFKKVNPQVKIAWHSCGSILPFIPRFIDAGLDILNPIQPLAAGMDPAWLKATYGDRLAFFGGICVQELLPHGTTEQIRQEVRRRVSILGKGGGYILAPAHNIQADTSVDNILAFFEAATGSRP
;
A
#
# COMPACT_ATOMS: atom_id res chain seq x y z
N MET A 1 15.51 1.29 -21.74
CA MET A 1 15.13 0.24 -20.78
C MET A 1 13.61 0.24 -20.67
N THR A 2 12.95 -0.92 -20.66
CA THR A 2 11.48 -1.01 -20.45
C THR A 2 11.14 -0.70 -18.99
N SER A 3 9.90 -0.28 -18.72
CA SER A 3 9.44 0.00 -17.36
C SER A 3 9.54 -1.22 -16.44
N LYS A 4 9.17 -2.40 -16.94
CA LYS A 4 9.36 -3.67 -16.22
C LYS A 4 10.82 -3.95 -15.89
N GLN A 5 11.73 -3.80 -16.85
CA GLN A 5 13.16 -4.04 -16.60
C GLN A 5 13.71 -3.05 -15.55
N ARG A 6 13.28 -1.78 -15.61
CA ARG A 6 13.66 -0.75 -14.65
C ARG A 6 13.24 -1.11 -13.22
N LEU A 7 12.03 -1.62 -13.04
CA LEU A 7 11.57 -2.14 -11.75
C LEU A 7 12.45 -3.31 -11.30
N LEU A 8 12.59 -4.34 -12.14
CA LEU A 8 13.33 -5.56 -11.82
C LEU A 8 14.81 -5.32 -11.55
N ASP A 9 15.44 -4.34 -12.19
CA ASP A 9 16.81 -3.93 -11.89
C ASP A 9 16.85 -3.26 -10.51
N SER A 10 15.96 -2.29 -10.26
CA SER A 10 15.93 -1.54 -9.01
C SER A 10 15.69 -2.44 -7.79
N ILE A 11 14.65 -3.28 -7.79
CA ILE A 11 14.30 -4.12 -6.63
C ILE A 11 15.28 -5.28 -6.40
N ASN A 12 16.22 -5.51 -7.33
CA ASN A 12 17.31 -6.47 -7.20
C ASN A 12 18.69 -5.79 -7.09
N PHE A 13 18.74 -4.53 -6.63
CA PHE A 13 19.98 -3.79 -6.37
C PHE A 13 20.92 -3.71 -7.57
N ARG A 14 20.35 -3.63 -8.78
CA ARG A 14 21.07 -3.30 -10.02
C ARG A 14 20.71 -1.89 -10.41
N GLN A 15 21.70 -1.12 -10.84
CA GLN A 15 21.51 0.29 -11.20
C GLN A 15 20.68 0.40 -12.51
N PRO A 16 19.45 0.94 -12.47
CA PRO A 16 18.70 1.23 -13.68
C PRO A 16 19.16 2.56 -14.31
N ASP A 17 18.62 2.90 -15.49
CA ASP A 17 18.79 4.19 -16.15
C ASP A 17 18.25 5.37 -15.32
N ARG A 18 17.14 5.14 -14.62
CA ARG A 18 16.57 5.98 -13.55
C ARG A 18 15.75 5.09 -12.61
N PRO A 19 15.46 5.51 -11.36
CA PRO A 19 14.52 4.75 -10.52
C PRO A 19 13.16 4.57 -11.23
N PRO A 20 12.52 3.39 -11.11
CA PRO A 20 11.13 3.23 -11.51
C PRO A 20 10.24 4.17 -10.70
N VAL A 21 9.20 4.69 -11.35
CA VAL A 21 8.22 5.58 -10.75
C VAL A 21 6.95 4.80 -10.46
N TYR A 22 6.36 5.02 -9.29
CA TYR A 22 4.98 4.62 -9.02
C TYR A 22 4.28 5.74 -8.25
N CYS A 23 3.02 5.99 -8.58
CA CYS A 23 2.22 7.00 -7.93
C CYS A 23 0.74 6.62 -8.00
N SER A 24 0.02 6.96 -6.95
CA SER A 24 -1.42 6.88 -6.85
C SER A 24 -1.97 8.26 -6.44
N ILE A 25 -3.20 8.54 -6.84
CA ILE A 25 -3.88 9.81 -6.62
C ILE A 25 -5.25 9.55 -5.99
N VAL A 26 -5.76 10.50 -5.23
CA VAL A 26 -7.16 10.46 -4.79
C VAL A 26 -8.12 10.72 -5.97
N PRO A 27 -9.38 10.24 -5.93
CA PRO A 27 -10.30 10.34 -7.05
C PRO A 27 -10.56 11.77 -7.54
N GLN A 28 -10.49 12.75 -6.63
CA GLN A 28 -10.73 14.17 -6.90
C GLN A 28 -9.70 14.76 -7.89
N LEU A 29 -8.51 14.16 -8.01
CA LEU A 29 -7.46 14.61 -8.94
C LEU A 29 -7.56 13.96 -10.31
N ALA A 30 -8.30 12.86 -10.46
CA ALA A 30 -8.33 12.09 -11.71
C ALA A 30 -8.89 12.91 -12.87
N GLY A 31 -10.01 13.60 -12.67
CA GLY A 31 -10.63 14.47 -13.68
C GLY A 31 -9.72 15.63 -14.13
N PRO A 32 -9.26 16.49 -13.21
CA PRO A 32 -8.38 17.61 -13.57
C PRO A 32 -7.10 17.20 -14.30
N ILE A 33 -6.50 16.06 -13.95
CA ILE A 33 -5.32 15.51 -14.64
C ILE A 33 -5.70 14.97 -16.01
N ALA A 34 -6.80 14.21 -16.11
CA ALA A 34 -7.28 13.67 -17.38
C ALA A 34 -7.60 14.77 -18.39
N ASP A 35 -8.26 15.85 -17.96
CA ASP A 35 -8.53 17.03 -18.79
C ASP A 35 -7.24 17.66 -19.32
N ARG A 36 -6.22 17.78 -18.46
CA ARG A 36 -4.91 18.33 -18.81
C ARG A 36 -4.17 17.49 -19.86
N LEU A 37 -4.39 16.18 -19.87
CA LEU A 37 -3.77 15.23 -20.80
C LEU A 37 -4.63 14.91 -22.03
N GLY A 38 -5.85 15.46 -22.10
CA GLY A 38 -6.82 15.15 -23.16
C GLY A 38 -7.26 13.68 -23.13
N MET A 39 -7.40 13.10 -21.93
CA MET A 39 -7.80 11.72 -21.69
C MET A 39 -9.10 11.66 -20.90
N THR A 40 -9.70 10.47 -20.83
CA THR A 40 -10.83 10.20 -19.96
C THR A 40 -10.32 9.46 -18.73
N ALA A 41 -10.71 9.93 -17.54
CA ALA A 41 -10.53 9.14 -16.31
C ALA A 41 -11.53 7.97 -16.34
N GLU A 42 -11.08 6.78 -15.97
CA GLU A 42 -11.95 5.61 -15.91
C GLU A 42 -12.98 5.76 -14.76
N ALA A 43 -13.68 4.69 -14.35
CA ALA A 43 -14.37 4.66 -13.04
C ALA A 43 -13.51 3.98 -11.96
N PRO A 44 -13.66 4.32 -10.67
CA PRO A 44 -12.94 3.63 -9.62
C PRO A 44 -13.31 2.15 -9.60
N ILE A 45 -12.32 1.28 -9.40
CA ILE A 45 -12.54 -0.16 -9.27
C ILE A 45 -12.94 -0.46 -7.83
N ASP A 46 -14.05 -1.18 -7.65
CA ASP A 46 -14.51 -1.63 -6.33
C ASP A 46 -13.51 -2.62 -5.71
N SER A 47 -12.67 -2.10 -4.83
CA SER A 47 -11.86 -2.87 -3.90
C SER A 47 -12.08 -2.32 -2.50
N PRO A 48 -12.29 -3.19 -1.49
CA PRO A 48 -12.62 -2.77 -0.14
C PRO A 48 -11.73 -1.67 0.42
N MET A 49 -10.44 -1.63 0.07
CA MET A 49 -9.49 -0.60 0.52
C MET A 49 -8.55 -0.10 -0.60
N SER A 50 -8.16 -0.95 -1.55
CA SER A 50 -7.17 -0.63 -2.60
C SER A 50 -7.66 0.25 -3.76
N SER A 51 -8.90 0.76 -3.70
CA SER A 51 -9.58 1.41 -4.83
C SER A 51 -8.73 2.51 -5.51
N ASN A 52 -8.01 3.32 -4.73
CA ASN A 52 -7.16 4.39 -5.28
C ASN A 52 -5.92 3.88 -6.02
N ARG A 53 -5.33 2.77 -5.56
CA ARG A 53 -4.06 2.23 -6.09
C ARG A 53 -4.26 1.43 -7.37
N ILE A 54 -5.41 0.78 -7.51
CA ILE A 54 -5.74 -0.07 -8.66
C ILE A 54 -6.59 0.66 -9.71
N SER A 55 -6.95 1.92 -9.48
CA SER A 55 -7.66 2.75 -10.46
C SER A 55 -6.69 3.64 -11.25
N TRP A 56 -7.18 4.23 -12.34
CA TRP A 56 -6.45 5.26 -13.12
C TRP A 56 -5.14 4.77 -13.74
N MET A 57 -5.02 3.47 -14.02
CA MET A 57 -3.77 2.88 -14.51
C MET A 57 -3.32 3.55 -15.81
N ASP A 58 -4.18 3.64 -16.83
CA ASP A 58 -3.82 4.27 -18.11
C ASP A 58 -3.42 5.75 -17.95
N LEU A 59 -4.07 6.47 -17.02
CA LEU A 59 -3.72 7.85 -16.69
C LEU A 59 -2.32 7.94 -16.05
N MET A 60 -2.03 7.08 -15.06
CA MET A 60 -0.73 7.06 -14.37
C MET A 60 0.40 6.60 -15.30
N LEU A 61 0.12 5.62 -16.18
CA LEU A 61 1.07 5.17 -17.19
C LEU A 61 1.39 6.29 -18.19
N ARG A 62 0.38 7.08 -18.59
CA ARG A 62 0.62 8.25 -19.45
C ARG A 62 1.50 9.31 -18.78
N LEU A 63 1.34 9.51 -17.47
CA LEU A 63 2.22 10.40 -16.69
C LEU A 63 3.65 9.87 -16.58
N GLY A 64 3.86 8.57 -16.80
CA GLY A 64 5.18 7.93 -16.78
C GLY A 64 5.41 7.01 -15.59
N SER A 65 4.34 6.49 -14.96
CA SER A 65 4.45 5.38 -14.02
C SER A 65 5.05 4.16 -14.71
N ASP A 66 5.97 3.48 -14.01
CA ASP A 66 6.63 2.26 -14.50
C ASP A 66 5.96 0.99 -14.01
N CYS A 67 5.01 1.12 -13.08
CA CYS A 67 4.30 0.02 -12.46
C CYS A 67 2.79 0.24 -12.50
N VAL A 68 2.05 -0.86 -12.56
CA VAL A 68 0.61 -0.89 -12.31
C VAL A 68 0.34 -1.69 -11.04
N CYS A 69 -0.73 -1.32 -10.34
CA CYS A 69 -1.15 -2.00 -9.13
C CYS A 69 -2.33 -2.92 -9.43
N VAL A 70 -2.37 -4.10 -8.83
CA VAL A 70 -3.47 -5.06 -8.92
C VAL A 70 -3.80 -5.56 -7.53
N ALA A 71 -5.07 -5.84 -7.24
CA ALA A 71 -5.49 -6.30 -5.93
C ALA A 71 -6.65 -7.30 -6.05
N SER A 72 -6.99 -7.95 -4.95
CA SER A 72 -8.30 -8.60 -4.83
C SER A 72 -9.40 -7.54 -4.77
N CYS A 73 -10.43 -7.73 -5.60
CA CYS A 73 -11.65 -6.92 -5.57
C CYS A 73 -12.73 -7.63 -4.75
N ALA A 74 -13.85 -6.93 -4.50
CA ALA A 74 -15.03 -7.58 -3.95
C ALA A 74 -15.50 -8.73 -4.87
N PRO A 75 -15.98 -9.85 -4.31
CA PRO A 75 -16.41 -11.00 -5.10
C PRO A 75 -17.77 -10.72 -5.76
N ASP A 76 -18.09 -11.44 -6.84
CA ASP A 76 -19.31 -11.20 -7.62
C ASP A 76 -20.60 -11.37 -6.78
N ASN A 77 -20.56 -12.21 -5.74
CA ASN A 77 -21.68 -12.51 -4.87
C ASN A 77 -21.83 -11.59 -3.65
N ALA A 78 -20.84 -10.74 -3.37
CA ALA A 78 -20.86 -9.80 -2.25
C ALA A 78 -20.15 -8.48 -2.61
N PRO A 79 -20.63 -7.74 -3.62
CA PRO A 79 -20.07 -6.43 -3.97
C PRO A 79 -20.30 -5.42 -2.84
N THR A 80 -19.47 -4.37 -2.81
CA THR A 80 -19.70 -3.24 -1.91
C THR A 80 -21.03 -2.59 -2.25
N ARG A 81 -21.87 -2.34 -1.24
CA ARG A 81 -23.22 -1.78 -1.43
C ARG A 81 -23.40 -0.50 -0.63
N THR A 82 -24.03 0.49 -1.24
CA THR A 82 -24.46 1.70 -0.55
C THR A 82 -25.91 1.53 -0.08
N LEU A 83 -26.13 1.62 1.22
CA LEU A 83 -27.45 1.58 1.84
C LEU A 83 -28.22 2.89 1.58
N GLU A 84 -29.54 2.89 1.79
CA GLU A 84 -30.40 4.08 1.59
C GLU A 84 -29.96 5.29 2.41
N ASN A 85 -29.34 5.06 3.58
CA ASN A 85 -28.80 6.11 4.44
C ASN A 85 -27.39 6.59 4.01
N GLY A 86 -26.90 6.17 2.84
CA GLY A 86 -25.59 6.53 2.30
C GLY A 86 -24.39 5.77 2.90
N LEU A 87 -24.62 4.83 3.81
CA LEU A 87 -23.53 4.00 4.37
C LEU A 87 -23.09 2.94 3.35
N MET A 88 -21.82 2.91 3.02
CA MET A 88 -21.22 1.86 2.20
C MET A 88 -20.85 0.67 3.06
N VAL A 89 -21.30 -0.53 2.72
CA VAL A 89 -20.97 -1.76 3.45
C VAL A 89 -20.25 -2.71 2.51
N ASN A 90 -19.03 -3.11 2.90
CA ASN A 90 -18.23 -4.06 2.15
C ASN A 90 -18.53 -5.52 2.56
N GLU A 91 -17.85 -6.48 1.94
CA GLU A 91 -18.01 -7.91 2.21
C GLU A 91 -17.66 -8.35 3.64
N TRP A 92 -16.82 -7.59 4.32
CA TRP A 92 -16.45 -7.81 5.72
C TRP A 92 -17.52 -7.28 6.67
N GLY A 93 -18.65 -6.77 6.17
CA GLY A 93 -19.68 -6.13 6.97
C GLY A 93 -19.24 -4.79 7.59
N ILE A 94 -18.08 -4.27 7.20
CA ILE A 94 -17.57 -2.97 7.67
C ILE A 94 -18.37 -1.88 6.95
N GLY A 95 -18.89 -0.92 7.71
CA GLY A 95 -19.61 0.23 7.18
C GLY A 95 -18.78 1.50 7.19
N MET A 96 -18.68 2.14 6.03
CA MET A 96 -17.93 3.35 5.77
C MET A 96 -18.86 4.47 5.29
N ARG A 97 -18.67 5.68 5.79
CA ARG A 97 -19.38 6.87 5.33
C ARG A 97 -18.43 7.84 4.67
N ASN A 98 -18.72 8.19 3.42
CA ASN A 98 -17.98 9.19 2.72
C ASN A 98 -18.38 10.61 3.17
N HIS A 99 -17.39 11.39 3.62
CA HIS A 99 -17.53 12.80 3.99
C HIS A 99 -16.89 13.74 2.95
N GLY A 100 -16.85 13.32 1.69
CA GLY A 100 -16.35 14.07 0.54
C GLY A 100 -14.88 13.80 0.22
N LEU A 101 -13.98 13.97 1.19
CA LEU A 101 -12.53 13.71 1.00
C LEU A 101 -12.07 12.38 1.61
N TYR A 102 -12.71 11.96 2.70
CA TYR A 102 -12.32 10.79 3.47
C TYR A 102 -13.56 9.95 3.80
N ASP A 103 -13.30 8.67 4.06
CA ASP A 103 -14.29 7.71 4.53
C ASP A 103 -14.06 7.44 6.02
N ASP A 104 -15.11 7.62 6.83
CA ASP A 104 -15.09 7.28 8.25
C ASP A 104 -15.74 5.91 8.48
N PHE A 105 -15.14 5.13 9.38
CA PHE A 105 -15.67 3.83 9.78
C PHE A 105 -16.75 4.02 10.85
N GLU A 106 -18.00 3.70 10.51
CA GLU A 106 -19.16 3.86 11.40
C GLU A 106 -19.71 2.53 11.92
N LEU A 107 -19.52 1.43 11.17
CA LEU A 107 -20.03 0.11 11.54
C LEU A 107 -18.89 -0.89 11.65
N HIS A 108 -18.71 -1.38 12.87
CA HIS A 108 -17.76 -2.42 13.25
C HIS A 108 -18.52 -3.71 13.58
N PRO A 109 -18.59 -4.69 12.65
CA PRO A 109 -19.46 -5.86 12.79
C PRO A 109 -19.12 -6.76 13.99
N LEU A 110 -17.90 -6.68 14.50
CA LEU A 110 -17.40 -7.42 15.65
C LEU A 110 -17.18 -6.55 16.90
N ALA A 111 -17.75 -5.35 16.97
CA ALA A 111 -17.66 -4.48 18.15
C ALA A 111 -18.14 -5.17 19.45
N HIS A 112 -19.03 -6.16 19.34
CA HIS A 112 -19.59 -6.92 20.47
C HIS A 112 -18.76 -8.15 20.87
N ALA A 113 -17.73 -8.55 20.10
CA ALA A 113 -17.00 -9.78 20.37
C ALA A 113 -16.19 -9.70 21.69
N GLU A 114 -16.31 -10.70 22.55
CA GLU A 114 -15.58 -10.77 23.84
C GLU A 114 -14.82 -12.08 24.01
N SER A 115 -15.07 -13.06 23.13
CA SER A 115 -14.48 -14.40 23.22
C SER A 115 -13.99 -14.90 21.87
N VAL A 116 -13.16 -15.95 21.91
CA VAL A 116 -12.73 -16.67 20.70
C VAL A 116 -13.94 -17.23 19.93
N SER A 117 -14.97 -17.69 20.65
CA SER A 117 -16.18 -18.24 20.03
C SER A 117 -16.94 -17.20 19.22
N ASP A 118 -16.94 -15.92 19.62
CA ASP A 118 -17.60 -14.85 18.87
C ASP A 118 -16.89 -14.61 17.54
N ILE A 119 -15.56 -14.65 17.55
CA ILE A 119 -14.74 -14.54 16.34
C ILE A 119 -14.98 -15.75 15.44
N GLU A 120 -14.97 -16.96 15.99
CA GLU A 120 -15.17 -18.18 15.19
C GLU A 120 -16.57 -18.31 14.60
N ALA A 121 -17.58 -17.75 15.26
CA ALA A 121 -18.95 -17.71 14.76
C ALA A 121 -19.14 -16.71 13.60
N TYR A 122 -18.20 -15.78 13.42
CA TYR A 122 -18.29 -14.76 12.38
C TYR A 122 -18.00 -15.33 10.98
N ALA A 123 -18.85 -14.99 10.02
CA ALA A 123 -18.69 -15.39 8.63
C ALA A 123 -17.70 -14.47 7.91
N PHE A 124 -16.40 -14.75 8.07
CA PHE A 124 -15.34 -14.04 7.35
C PHE A 124 -15.45 -14.22 5.83
N PRO A 125 -15.04 -13.21 5.03
CA PRO A 125 -15.02 -13.35 3.57
C PRO A 125 -14.15 -14.51 3.11
N ASP A 126 -14.60 -15.21 2.08
CA ASP A 126 -13.82 -16.27 1.44
C ASP A 126 -12.80 -15.64 0.47
N PRO A 127 -11.47 -15.71 0.73
CA PRO A 127 -10.46 -15.10 -0.14
C PRO A 127 -10.38 -15.74 -1.52
N ASP A 128 -10.94 -16.93 -1.71
CA ASP A 128 -10.96 -17.65 -2.98
C ASP A 128 -12.29 -17.48 -3.74
N ALA A 129 -13.20 -16.64 -3.23
CA ALA A 129 -14.50 -16.42 -3.84
C ALA A 129 -14.40 -15.99 -5.32
N PRO A 130 -15.32 -16.46 -6.18
CA PRO A 130 -15.30 -16.13 -7.61
C PRO A 130 -15.36 -14.62 -7.88
N GLY A 131 -14.64 -14.18 -8.91
CA GLY A 131 -14.65 -12.79 -9.39
C GLY A 131 -13.53 -11.91 -8.82
N ARG A 132 -13.02 -12.18 -7.61
CA ARG A 132 -12.04 -11.33 -6.90
C ARG A 132 -10.82 -10.93 -7.71
N PHE A 133 -10.26 -11.89 -8.45
CA PHE A 133 -9.01 -11.71 -9.20
C PHE A 133 -9.21 -11.47 -10.69
N ARG A 134 -10.46 -11.33 -11.16
CA ARG A 134 -10.77 -11.11 -12.58
C ARG A 134 -10.09 -9.84 -13.09
N ARG A 135 -10.26 -8.73 -12.36
CA ARG A 135 -9.63 -7.44 -12.70
C ARG A 135 -8.11 -7.49 -12.63
N ALA A 136 -7.56 -8.16 -11.62
CA ALA A 136 -6.12 -8.36 -11.52
C ALA A 136 -5.56 -9.12 -12.74
N GLN A 137 -6.24 -10.20 -13.18
CA GLN A 137 -5.83 -10.96 -14.35
C GLN A 137 -5.90 -10.12 -15.63
N GLU A 138 -7.00 -9.39 -15.84
CA GLU A 138 -7.16 -8.47 -16.98
C GLU A 138 -6.02 -7.44 -17.06
N SER A 139 -5.67 -6.82 -15.93
CA SER A 139 -4.57 -5.84 -15.86
C SER A 139 -3.20 -6.48 -16.08
N ILE A 140 -2.95 -7.68 -15.51
CA ILE A 140 -1.68 -8.39 -15.73
C ILE A 140 -1.52 -8.78 -17.20
N ASP A 141 -2.58 -9.26 -17.84
CA ASP A 141 -2.57 -9.64 -19.25
C ASP A 141 -2.33 -8.42 -20.17
N LYS A 142 -2.92 -7.26 -19.82
CA LYS A 142 -2.79 -6.01 -20.57
C LYS A 142 -1.40 -5.36 -20.39
N TYR A 143 -0.88 -5.29 -19.17
CA TYR A 143 0.29 -4.44 -18.84
C TYR A 143 1.55 -5.22 -18.45
N GLY A 144 1.43 -6.45 -17.96
CA GLY A 144 2.49 -7.17 -17.27
C GLY A 144 3.70 -7.57 -18.13
N ARG A 145 3.64 -7.36 -19.45
CA ARG A 145 4.80 -7.50 -20.35
C ARG A 145 5.73 -6.29 -20.29
N ASP A 146 5.17 -5.09 -20.24
CA ASP A 146 5.89 -3.84 -20.42
C ASP A 146 6.14 -3.08 -19.10
N TYR A 147 5.25 -3.27 -18.13
CA TYR A 147 5.25 -2.59 -16.82
C TYR A 147 5.44 -3.59 -15.67
N GLY A 148 5.95 -3.07 -14.56
CA GLY A 148 6.02 -3.84 -13.32
C GLY A 148 4.64 -4.04 -12.71
N ILE A 149 4.40 -5.22 -12.12
CA ILE A 149 3.14 -5.55 -11.45
C ILE A 149 3.35 -5.51 -9.94
N ILE A 150 2.61 -4.63 -9.26
CA ILE A 150 2.53 -4.57 -7.79
C ILE A 150 1.19 -5.19 -7.36
N GLY A 151 1.25 -6.30 -6.63
CA GLY A 151 0.09 -6.92 -6.00
C GLY A 151 -0.19 -6.31 -4.63
N ASP A 152 -1.23 -5.51 -4.52
CA ASP A 152 -1.58 -4.74 -3.32
C ASP A 152 -2.44 -5.55 -2.35
N LEU A 153 -2.09 -5.46 -1.07
CA LEU A 153 -2.74 -6.04 0.10
C LEU A 153 -2.77 -4.98 1.21
N GLU A 154 -3.46 -3.87 0.93
CA GLU A 154 -3.65 -2.78 1.90
C GLU A 154 -4.39 -3.26 3.15
N CYS A 155 -4.15 -2.54 4.25
CA CYS A 155 -4.88 -2.70 5.50
C CYS A 155 -4.87 -4.14 6.06
N SER A 156 -3.70 -4.77 6.10
CA SER A 156 -3.59 -6.22 6.24
C SER A 156 -4.09 -6.77 7.58
N ILE A 157 -3.29 -6.78 8.64
CA ILE A 157 -3.64 -7.42 9.91
C ILE A 157 -4.26 -6.41 10.86
N PHE A 158 -3.51 -5.38 11.23
CA PHE A 158 -3.92 -4.39 12.23
C PHE A 158 -5.14 -3.60 11.76
N GLU A 159 -5.08 -3.08 10.54
CA GLU A 159 -6.11 -2.18 10.02
C GLU A 159 -7.44 -2.89 9.82
N THR A 160 -7.47 -3.99 9.06
CA THR A 160 -8.68 -4.80 8.91
C THR A 160 -9.23 -5.23 10.27
N SER A 161 -8.38 -5.57 11.25
CA SER A 161 -8.86 -5.98 12.57
C SER A 161 -9.54 -4.84 13.32
N TRP A 162 -8.98 -3.63 13.32
CA TRP A 162 -9.65 -2.53 14.02
C TRP A 162 -10.88 -2.03 13.24
N TYR A 163 -10.92 -2.16 11.91
CA TYR A 163 -12.15 -1.93 11.16
C TYR A 163 -13.27 -2.89 11.57
N LEU A 164 -12.94 -4.10 12.04
CA LEU A 164 -13.93 -5.08 12.48
C LEU A 164 -14.44 -4.83 13.90
N VAL A 165 -13.56 -4.48 14.86
CA VAL A 165 -13.91 -4.40 16.30
C VAL A 165 -13.94 -2.97 16.87
N GLY A 166 -13.38 -1.99 16.16
CA GLY A 166 -13.11 -0.64 16.64
C GLY A 166 -11.70 -0.47 17.23
N LEU A 167 -11.07 0.68 16.97
CA LEU A 167 -9.67 0.95 17.32
C LEU A 167 -9.39 0.92 18.82
N GLU A 168 -10.21 1.60 19.62
CA GLU A 168 -10.06 1.62 21.09
C GLU A 168 -10.18 0.22 21.68
N LYS A 169 -11.18 -0.55 21.24
CA LYS A 169 -11.39 -1.94 21.68
C LYS A 169 -10.22 -2.83 21.30
N LEU A 170 -9.66 -2.69 20.10
CA LEU A 170 -8.49 -3.47 19.68
C LEU A 170 -7.28 -3.16 20.56
N PHE A 171 -6.98 -1.88 20.80
CA PHE A 171 -5.85 -1.50 21.65
C PHE A 171 -6.02 -1.98 23.10
N MET A 172 -7.23 -1.83 23.67
CA MET A 172 -7.53 -2.37 25.01
C MET A 172 -7.35 -3.88 25.05
N GLY A 173 -7.90 -4.61 24.06
CA GLY A 173 -7.77 -6.05 23.96
C GLY A 173 -6.32 -6.50 23.87
N MET A 174 -5.49 -5.82 23.06
CA MET A 174 -4.06 -6.10 22.96
C MET A 174 -3.32 -5.82 24.28
N ALA A 175 -3.64 -4.73 24.96
CA ALA A 175 -2.99 -4.36 26.22
C ALA A 175 -3.37 -5.29 27.38
N MET A 176 -4.60 -5.81 27.37
CA MET A 176 -5.13 -6.75 28.36
C MET A 176 -4.87 -8.21 28.00
N GLU A 177 -4.25 -8.47 26.84
CA GLU A 177 -3.97 -9.80 26.33
C GLU A 177 -5.23 -10.68 26.15
N GLU A 178 -6.32 -10.06 25.71
CA GLU A 178 -7.60 -10.73 25.56
C GLU A 178 -7.54 -11.87 24.53
N PRO A 179 -8.15 -13.04 24.81
CA PRO A 179 -7.96 -14.24 24.00
C PRO A 179 -8.57 -14.13 22.59
N TRP A 180 -9.58 -13.26 22.39
CA TRP A 180 -10.20 -13.06 21.09
C TRP A 180 -9.28 -12.34 20.09
N VAL A 181 -8.27 -11.60 20.57
CA VAL A 181 -7.37 -10.79 19.72
C VAL A 181 -6.55 -11.69 18.80
N ASP A 182 -5.96 -12.76 19.34
CA ASP A 182 -5.17 -13.70 18.56
C ASP A 182 -6.02 -14.43 17.51
N ALA A 183 -7.23 -14.85 17.89
CA ALA A 183 -8.17 -15.50 16.98
C ALA A 183 -8.55 -14.56 15.81
N LEU A 184 -8.81 -13.28 16.10
CA LEU A 184 -9.12 -12.28 15.09
C LEU A 184 -7.93 -12.06 14.14
N PHE A 185 -6.73 -11.82 14.69
CA PHE A 185 -5.52 -11.62 13.89
C PHE A 185 -5.20 -12.82 13.02
N ASP A 186 -5.42 -14.06 13.49
CA ASP A 186 -5.19 -15.24 12.66
C ASP A 186 -6.18 -15.38 11.50
N LYS A 187 -7.46 -15.07 11.71
CA LYS A 187 -8.47 -15.07 10.63
C LYS A 187 -8.16 -14.01 9.57
N VAL A 188 -7.84 -12.80 10.01
CA VAL A 188 -7.51 -11.69 9.12
C VAL A 188 -6.20 -11.94 8.36
N ALA A 189 -5.17 -12.43 9.05
CA ALA A 189 -3.89 -12.76 8.42
C ALA A 189 -4.03 -13.91 7.41
N ASP A 190 -4.87 -14.92 7.67
CA ASP A 190 -5.11 -16.01 6.72
C ASP A 190 -5.70 -15.51 5.40
N PHE A 191 -6.69 -14.61 5.45
CA PHE A 191 -7.28 -14.00 4.26
C PHE A 191 -6.22 -13.30 3.40
N HIS A 192 -5.44 -12.41 4.02
CA HIS A 192 -4.39 -11.66 3.32
C HIS A 192 -3.25 -12.55 2.84
N THR A 193 -2.92 -13.62 3.58
CA THR A 193 -1.95 -14.63 3.15
C THR A 193 -2.42 -15.31 1.86
N ARG A 194 -3.68 -15.73 1.80
CA ARG A 194 -4.23 -16.41 0.61
C ARG A 194 -4.34 -15.45 -0.58
N ALA A 195 -4.83 -14.24 -0.37
CA ALA A 195 -4.91 -13.22 -1.41
C ALA A 195 -3.52 -12.89 -2.00
N GLY A 196 -2.51 -12.68 -1.15
CA GLY A 196 -1.14 -12.43 -1.58
C GLY A 196 -0.49 -13.61 -2.30
N CYS A 197 -0.73 -14.84 -1.83
CA CYS A 197 -0.29 -16.03 -2.54
C CYS A 197 -0.91 -16.12 -3.95
N ARG A 198 -2.18 -15.74 -4.09
CA ARG A 198 -2.85 -15.74 -5.40
C ARG A 198 -2.25 -14.70 -6.34
N LEU A 199 -2.03 -13.48 -5.88
CA LEU A 199 -1.37 -12.42 -6.67
C LEU A 199 0.07 -12.81 -7.05
N ALA A 200 0.82 -13.42 -6.14
CA ALA A 200 2.16 -13.92 -6.41
C ALA A 200 2.15 -15.02 -7.47
N ALA A 201 1.18 -15.95 -7.42
CA ALA A 201 1.00 -17.00 -8.43
C ALA A 201 0.61 -16.46 -9.81
N MET A 202 -0.09 -15.32 -9.86
CA MET A 202 -0.47 -14.64 -11.10
C MET A 202 0.69 -13.86 -11.74
N GLY A 203 1.86 -13.81 -11.09
CA GLY A 203 3.06 -13.19 -11.64
C GLY A 203 3.28 -11.74 -11.20
N ALA A 204 2.74 -11.32 -10.04
CA ALA A 204 3.15 -10.06 -9.42
C ALA A 204 4.67 -10.05 -9.18
N ASP A 205 5.32 -8.92 -9.48
CA ASP A 205 6.75 -8.71 -9.27
C ASP A 205 7.03 -8.29 -7.81
N VAL A 206 6.09 -7.55 -7.20
CA VAL A 206 6.10 -7.11 -5.81
C VAL A 206 4.75 -7.44 -5.16
N ILE A 207 4.73 -8.02 -3.97
CA ILE A 207 3.56 -7.99 -3.09
C ILE A 207 3.72 -6.83 -2.12
N TRP A 208 2.79 -5.89 -2.17
CA TRP A 208 2.77 -4.69 -1.35
C TRP A 208 1.68 -4.82 -0.29
N CYS A 209 2.10 -5.21 0.90
CA CYS A 209 1.24 -5.33 2.08
C CYS A 209 1.51 -4.20 3.06
N GLY A 210 0.70 -4.03 4.08
CA GLY A 210 1.00 -3.08 5.12
C GLY A 210 -0.08 -2.92 6.17
N ASP A 211 0.31 -2.22 7.22
CA ASP A 211 -0.56 -1.73 8.27
C ASP A 211 0.05 -0.45 8.83
N ASP A 212 -0.74 0.61 8.96
CA ASP A 212 -0.32 1.85 9.60
C ASP A 212 -0.20 1.66 11.12
N ILE A 213 1.02 1.35 11.56
CA ILE A 213 1.40 1.16 12.98
C ILE A 213 2.34 2.25 13.49
N GLY A 214 2.68 3.23 12.65
CA GLY A 214 3.49 4.39 12.97
C GLY A 214 2.67 5.65 13.19
N SER A 215 3.19 6.54 14.03
CA SER A 215 2.75 7.93 14.18
C SER A 215 3.87 8.89 13.77
N GLN A 216 3.64 10.20 13.80
CA GLN A 216 4.67 11.19 13.46
C GLN A 216 5.96 11.02 14.27
N ASN A 217 5.85 10.65 15.55
CA ASN A 217 6.96 10.67 16.50
C ASN A 217 7.45 9.28 16.94
N GLY A 218 6.80 8.20 16.48
CA GLY A 218 7.15 6.83 16.86
C GLY A 218 6.01 5.85 16.62
N PRO A 219 6.18 4.58 16.94
CA PRO A 219 5.14 3.57 16.76
C PRO A 219 3.97 3.75 17.72
N MET A 220 2.78 3.29 17.32
CA MET A 220 1.57 3.28 18.16
C MET A 220 1.54 2.13 19.17
N ILE A 221 2.36 1.10 18.96
CA ILE A 221 2.50 -0.07 19.83
C ILE A 221 3.95 -0.27 20.24
N SER A 222 4.19 -1.00 21.32
CA SER A 222 5.55 -1.35 21.73
C SER A 222 6.17 -2.41 20.80
N VAL A 223 7.51 -2.54 20.84
CA VAL A 223 8.22 -3.64 20.16
C VAL A 223 7.77 -4.99 20.71
N ASP A 224 7.51 -5.10 22.01
CA ASP A 224 7.01 -6.34 22.62
C ASP A 224 5.62 -6.73 22.08
N MET A 225 4.73 -5.75 21.91
CA MET A 225 3.42 -6.00 21.27
C MET A 225 3.59 -6.37 19.79
N PHE A 226 4.50 -5.71 19.07
CA PHE A 226 4.81 -6.07 17.68
C PHE A 226 5.29 -7.52 17.57
N ASP A 227 6.23 -7.90 18.42
CA ASP A 227 6.83 -9.24 18.45
C ASP A 227 5.84 -10.34 18.84
N ARG A 228 4.87 -10.03 19.70
CA ARG A 228 3.79 -10.95 20.09
C ARG A 228 2.77 -11.12 18.97
N TYR A 229 2.19 -10.01 18.52
CA TYR A 229 0.96 -10.05 17.71
C TYR A 229 1.22 -10.09 16.21
N PHE A 230 2.24 -9.39 15.73
CA PHE A 230 2.42 -9.14 14.29
C PHE A 230 3.59 -9.93 13.70
N PHE A 231 4.76 -9.91 14.34
CA PHE A 231 5.97 -10.52 13.79
C PHE A 231 5.78 -11.99 13.36
N PRO A 232 5.15 -12.89 14.14
CA PRO A 232 4.97 -14.29 13.73
C PRO A 232 4.04 -14.43 12.51
N ARG A 233 2.99 -13.62 12.46
CA ARG A 233 1.97 -13.64 11.38
C ARG A 233 2.53 -13.07 10.09
N ILE A 234 3.25 -11.95 10.18
CA ILE A 234 3.95 -11.31 9.06
C ILE A 234 5.03 -12.24 8.50
N SER A 235 5.84 -12.87 9.36
CA SER A 235 6.87 -13.84 8.93
C SER A 235 6.24 -15.02 8.18
N ARG A 236 5.10 -15.54 8.67
CA ARG A 236 4.35 -16.61 7.99
C ARG A 236 3.80 -16.15 6.64
N MET A 237 3.23 -14.95 6.55
CA MET A 237 2.75 -14.35 5.30
C MET A 237 3.87 -14.26 4.27
N PHE A 238 5.01 -13.69 4.66
CA PHE A 238 6.13 -13.47 3.74
C PHE A 238 6.70 -14.80 3.24
N ALA A 239 6.88 -15.77 4.14
CA ALA A 239 7.30 -17.11 3.78
C ALA A 239 6.33 -17.79 2.81
N ALA A 240 5.01 -17.62 2.99
CA ALA A 240 4.00 -18.17 2.10
C ALA A 240 4.09 -17.56 0.68
N PHE A 241 4.22 -16.22 0.58
CA PHE A 241 4.38 -15.55 -0.72
C PHE A 241 5.63 -16.04 -1.46
N LYS A 242 6.78 -16.10 -0.77
CA LYS A 242 8.05 -16.58 -1.34
C LYS A 242 8.01 -18.06 -1.71
N LYS A 243 7.23 -18.87 -1.00
CA LYS A 243 7.03 -20.29 -1.35
C LYS A 243 6.29 -20.45 -2.67
N VAL A 244 5.33 -19.57 -2.95
CA VAL A 244 4.58 -19.57 -4.22
C VAL A 244 5.45 -19.04 -5.36
N ASN A 245 6.10 -17.89 -5.15
CA ASN A 245 7.01 -17.29 -6.12
C ASN A 245 8.32 -16.85 -5.43
N PRO A 246 9.41 -17.63 -5.54
CA PRO A 246 10.68 -17.29 -4.90
C PRO A 246 11.30 -15.96 -5.36
N GLN A 247 10.89 -15.43 -6.52
CA GLN A 247 11.43 -14.20 -7.09
C GLN A 247 10.62 -12.95 -6.70
N VAL A 248 9.39 -13.12 -6.19
CA VAL A 248 8.54 -11.99 -5.81
C VAL A 248 9.22 -11.19 -4.71
N LYS A 249 9.18 -9.87 -4.77
CA LYS A 249 9.64 -9.00 -3.70
C LYS A 249 8.50 -8.63 -2.77
N ILE A 250 8.79 -8.37 -1.51
CA ILE A 250 7.79 -8.00 -0.52
C ILE A 250 8.06 -6.57 -0.07
N ALA A 251 7.05 -5.73 -0.22
CA ALA A 251 7.01 -4.38 0.32
C ALA A 251 6.05 -4.33 1.52
N TRP A 252 6.44 -3.61 2.56
CA TRP A 252 5.59 -3.33 3.73
C TRP A 252 5.34 -1.84 3.80
N HIS A 253 4.07 -1.43 3.82
CA HIS A 253 3.58 -0.08 4.03
C HIS A 253 3.29 0.17 5.52
N SER A 254 3.77 1.29 6.06
CA SER A 254 3.19 1.92 7.26
C SER A 254 3.53 3.39 7.27
N CYS A 255 2.52 4.26 7.29
CA CYS A 255 2.71 5.66 7.60
C CYS A 255 3.39 5.86 8.95
N GLY A 256 3.99 7.04 9.11
CA GLY A 256 4.67 7.47 10.33
C GLY A 256 6.06 6.86 10.53
N SER A 257 6.50 6.89 11.79
CA SER A 257 7.78 6.39 12.23
C SER A 257 7.64 4.96 12.74
N ILE A 258 8.26 4.03 12.01
CA ILE A 258 8.34 2.61 12.38
C ILE A 258 9.77 2.15 12.64
N LEU A 259 10.70 3.10 12.87
CA LEU A 259 12.13 2.83 12.99
C LEU A 259 12.46 1.63 13.92
N PRO A 260 11.83 1.48 15.11
CA PRO A 260 12.08 0.34 15.99
C PRO A 260 11.72 -1.03 15.39
N PHE A 261 10.79 -1.08 14.44
CA PHE A 261 10.30 -2.33 13.84
C PHE A 261 11.08 -2.75 12.60
N ILE A 262 11.82 -1.84 11.96
CA ILE A 262 12.56 -2.13 10.71
C ILE A 262 13.45 -3.38 10.85
N PRO A 263 14.26 -3.57 11.91
CA PRO A 263 15.06 -4.79 12.06
C PRO A 263 14.20 -6.07 12.05
N ARG A 264 13.05 -6.04 12.75
CA ARG A 264 12.12 -7.17 12.80
C ARG A 264 11.48 -7.45 11.44
N PHE A 265 11.13 -6.42 10.68
CA PHE A 265 10.66 -6.61 9.32
C PHE A 265 11.72 -7.27 8.42
N ILE A 266 12.98 -6.87 8.53
CA ILE A 266 14.05 -7.51 7.76
C ILE A 266 14.22 -8.98 8.18
N ASP A 267 14.15 -9.27 9.48
CA ASP A 267 14.23 -10.64 10.00
C ASP A 267 13.05 -11.51 9.53
N ALA A 268 11.88 -10.91 9.31
CA ALA A 268 10.72 -11.57 8.70
C ALA A 268 10.87 -11.83 7.19
N GLY A 269 11.87 -11.22 6.54
CA GLY A 269 12.16 -11.37 5.11
C GLY A 269 11.66 -10.22 4.22
N LEU A 270 11.48 -9.02 4.78
CA LEU A 270 11.12 -7.83 4.00
C LEU A 270 12.20 -7.49 2.96
N ASP A 271 11.79 -7.15 1.73
CA ASP A 271 12.69 -6.68 0.68
C ASP A 271 12.64 -5.15 0.49
N ILE A 272 11.47 -4.53 0.67
CA ILE A 272 11.23 -3.12 0.32
C ILE A 272 10.52 -2.40 1.48
N LEU A 273 11.15 -1.34 2.00
CA LEU A 273 10.55 -0.47 3.01
C LEU A 273 9.67 0.61 2.36
N ASN A 274 8.41 0.68 2.76
CA ASN A 274 7.45 1.65 2.26
C ASN A 274 6.56 2.23 3.39
N PRO A 275 6.11 3.48 3.26
CA PRO A 275 6.79 4.52 2.53
C PRO A 275 8.09 4.92 3.24
N ILE A 276 8.92 5.68 2.54
CA ILE A 276 9.83 6.59 3.22
C ILE A 276 9.08 7.91 3.44
N GLN A 277 8.70 8.18 4.70
CA GLN A 277 7.97 9.39 5.09
C GLN A 277 8.93 10.41 5.72
N PRO A 278 9.41 11.42 4.96
CA PRO A 278 10.58 12.21 5.38
C PRO A 278 10.40 13.06 6.64
N LEU A 279 9.17 13.42 6.98
CA LEU A 279 8.88 14.25 8.15
C LEU A 279 8.70 13.44 9.44
N ALA A 280 8.54 12.12 9.34
CA ALA A 280 8.38 11.25 10.50
C ALA A 280 9.73 11.06 11.22
N ALA A 281 9.69 10.98 12.55
CA ALA A 281 10.89 10.83 13.37
C ALA A 281 11.72 9.61 12.96
N GLY A 282 13.03 9.78 12.76
CA GLY A 282 13.92 8.66 12.42
C GLY A 282 13.77 8.11 11.00
N MET A 283 12.97 8.73 10.14
CA MET A 283 12.73 8.29 8.75
C MET A 283 13.53 9.09 7.71
N ASP A 284 14.68 9.65 8.09
CA ASP A 284 15.54 10.40 7.16
C ASP A 284 16.07 9.48 6.03
N PRO A 285 15.87 9.85 4.76
CA PRO A 285 16.23 8.96 3.64
C PRO A 285 17.73 8.70 3.48
N ALA A 286 18.60 9.66 3.84
CA ALA A 286 20.04 9.47 3.71
C ALA A 286 20.56 8.52 4.79
N TRP A 287 20.09 8.69 6.02
CA TRP A 287 20.41 7.80 7.13
C TRP A 287 19.86 6.38 6.89
N LEU A 288 18.61 6.25 6.42
CA LEU A 288 18.02 4.95 6.10
C LEU A 288 18.80 4.24 4.99
N LYS A 289 19.18 4.94 3.91
CA LYS A 289 20.01 4.37 2.85
C LYS A 289 21.37 3.92 3.37
N ALA A 290 22.03 4.72 4.20
CA ALA A 290 23.32 4.37 4.78
C ALA A 290 23.25 3.18 5.74
N THR A 291 22.13 3.04 6.47
CA THR A 291 21.97 2.02 7.52
C THR A 291 21.44 0.69 6.98
N TYR A 292 20.46 0.74 6.06
CA TYR A 292 19.72 -0.43 5.60
C TYR A 292 19.79 -0.67 4.09
N GLY A 293 20.48 0.19 3.32
CA GLY A 293 20.47 0.14 1.86
C GLY A 293 21.11 -1.09 1.21
N ASP A 294 21.84 -1.90 1.98
CA ASP A 294 22.39 -3.19 1.54
C ASP A 294 21.42 -4.36 1.79
N ARG A 295 20.35 -4.14 2.58
CA ARG A 295 19.35 -5.15 2.95
C ARG A 295 17.95 -4.84 2.41
N LEU A 296 17.63 -3.56 2.25
CA LEU A 296 16.32 -3.07 1.84
C LEU A 296 16.40 -2.15 0.63
N ALA A 297 15.49 -2.37 -0.31
CA ALA A 297 15.10 -1.33 -1.24
C ALA A 297 14.13 -0.36 -0.56
N PHE A 298 13.98 0.82 -1.14
CA PHE A 298 13.13 1.88 -0.61
C PHE A 298 12.03 2.23 -1.60
N PHE A 299 10.86 2.61 -1.11
CA PHE A 299 9.74 3.00 -1.95
C PHE A 299 9.04 4.21 -1.31
N GLY A 300 8.90 5.32 -2.04
CA GLY A 300 8.36 6.58 -1.52
C GLY A 300 9.41 7.70 -1.44
N GLY A 301 9.30 8.57 -0.44
CA GLY A 301 10.32 9.58 -0.13
C GLY A 301 10.02 11.02 -0.58
N ILE A 302 8.97 11.24 -1.39
CA ILE A 302 8.51 12.60 -1.73
C ILE A 302 7.44 13.04 -0.74
N CYS A 303 7.65 14.20 -0.10
CA CYS A 303 6.79 14.69 0.98
C CYS A 303 5.40 15.10 0.44
N VAL A 304 4.36 14.44 0.95
CA VAL A 304 2.95 14.72 0.63
C VAL A 304 2.31 15.75 1.56
N GLN A 305 2.92 16.05 2.71
CA GLN A 305 2.35 16.95 3.73
C GLN A 305 2.68 18.43 3.48
N GLU A 306 3.89 18.72 3.01
CA GLU A 306 4.38 20.10 2.85
C GLU A 306 4.76 20.38 1.39
N LEU A 307 5.60 19.53 0.80
CA LEU A 307 6.22 19.83 -0.49
C LEU A 307 5.24 19.76 -1.66
N LEU A 308 4.50 18.66 -1.82
CA LEU A 308 3.55 18.52 -2.91
C LEU A 308 2.41 19.58 -2.88
N PRO A 309 1.74 19.82 -1.73
CA PRO A 309 0.63 20.76 -1.70
C PRO A 309 1.07 22.24 -1.72
N HIS A 310 2.24 22.58 -1.17
CA HIS A 310 2.63 23.99 -0.96
C HIS A 310 3.94 24.40 -1.65
N GLY A 311 4.72 23.44 -2.13
CA GLY A 311 5.97 23.71 -2.84
C GLY A 311 5.74 24.27 -4.23
N THR A 312 6.74 24.99 -4.73
CA THR A 312 6.81 25.38 -6.14
C THR A 312 7.25 24.19 -6.99
N THR A 313 6.88 24.21 -8.28
CA THR A 313 7.31 23.17 -9.23
C THR A 313 8.83 22.99 -9.25
N GLU A 314 9.62 24.06 -9.10
CA GLU A 314 11.09 23.94 -9.05
C GLU A 314 11.59 23.26 -7.77
N GLN A 315 11.00 23.55 -6.61
CA GLN A 315 11.32 22.84 -5.37
C GLN A 315 11.01 21.35 -5.49
N ILE A 316 9.91 20.98 -6.14
CA ILE A 316 9.56 19.58 -6.42
C ILE A 316 10.61 18.93 -7.32
N ARG A 317 11.00 19.57 -8.43
CA ARG A 317 12.05 19.03 -9.33
C ARG A 317 13.37 18.84 -8.59
N GLN A 318 13.76 19.79 -7.73
CA GLN A 318 14.97 19.70 -6.92
C GLN A 318 14.91 18.55 -5.92
N GLU A 319 13.78 18.38 -5.23
CA GLU A 319 13.62 17.29 -4.27
C GLU A 319 13.63 15.93 -4.96
N VAL A 320 12.96 15.77 -6.10
CA VAL A 320 13.01 14.53 -6.89
C VAL A 320 14.45 14.18 -7.24
N ARG A 321 15.21 15.13 -7.80
CA ARG A 321 16.65 14.92 -8.11
C ARG A 321 17.45 14.52 -6.87
N ARG A 322 17.17 15.15 -5.73
CA ARG A 322 17.84 14.86 -4.46
C ARG A 322 17.49 13.47 -3.92
N ARG A 323 16.23 13.05 -3.98
CA ARG A 323 15.82 11.69 -3.56
C ARG A 323 16.42 10.61 -4.45
N VAL A 324 16.42 10.84 -5.76
CA VAL A 324 17.07 9.95 -6.73
C VAL A 324 18.56 9.79 -6.44
N SER A 325 19.29 10.87 -6.13
CA SER A 325 20.74 10.80 -5.85
C SER A 325 21.07 10.10 -4.53
N ILE A 326 20.16 10.14 -3.55
CA ILE A 326 20.32 9.47 -2.25
C ILE A 326 19.88 8.01 -2.34
N LEU A 327 18.58 7.78 -2.56
CA LEU A 327 17.97 6.45 -2.45
C LEU A 327 18.27 5.57 -3.67
N GLY A 328 18.35 6.18 -4.86
CA GLY A 328 18.57 5.48 -6.14
C GLY A 328 19.99 5.03 -6.41
N LYS A 329 20.96 5.42 -5.57
CA LYS A 329 22.37 5.01 -5.70
C LYS A 329 22.50 3.49 -5.50
N GLY A 330 23.01 2.80 -6.53
CA GLY A 330 23.18 1.35 -6.53
C GLY A 330 21.88 0.57 -6.81
N GLY A 331 20.83 1.23 -7.31
CA GLY A 331 19.49 0.65 -7.35
C GLY A 331 18.82 0.64 -5.97
N GLY A 332 17.80 -0.21 -5.80
CA GLY A 332 17.07 -0.36 -4.55
C GLY A 332 16.14 0.82 -4.24
N TYR A 333 15.54 1.45 -5.26
CA TYR A 333 14.62 2.57 -5.05
C TYR A 333 13.47 2.59 -6.05
N ILE A 334 12.24 2.72 -5.55
CA ILE A 334 11.04 3.05 -6.31
C ILE A 334 10.64 4.48 -5.92
N LEU A 335 10.76 5.40 -6.87
CA LEU A 335 10.43 6.79 -6.66
C LEU A 335 8.92 6.97 -6.60
N ALA A 336 8.44 7.46 -5.47
CA ALA A 336 7.03 7.74 -5.26
C ALA A 336 6.84 8.85 -4.21
N PRO A 337 5.66 9.48 -4.19
CA PRO A 337 5.14 10.13 -3.00
C PRO A 337 5.18 9.22 -1.76
N ALA A 338 5.27 9.81 -0.57
CA ALA A 338 5.21 9.08 0.70
C ALA A 338 3.81 8.49 0.99
N HIS A 339 2.78 8.91 0.26
CA HIS A 339 1.42 8.35 0.28
C HIS A 339 0.69 8.73 -1.03
N ASN A 340 -0.57 8.35 -1.21
CA ASN A 340 -1.42 8.87 -2.29
C ASN A 340 -1.32 10.40 -2.38
N ILE A 341 -1.21 10.96 -3.59
CA ILE A 341 -1.27 12.42 -3.78
C ILE A 341 -2.68 12.91 -3.43
N GLN A 342 -2.75 13.89 -2.54
CA GLN A 342 -3.98 14.42 -1.96
C GLN A 342 -4.57 15.58 -2.79
N ALA A 343 -5.85 15.84 -2.60
CA ALA A 343 -6.64 16.78 -3.41
C ALA A 343 -6.17 18.25 -3.35
N ASP A 344 -5.33 18.59 -2.37
CA ASP A 344 -4.70 19.90 -2.19
C ASP A 344 -3.44 20.10 -3.05
N THR A 345 -2.97 19.05 -3.74
CA THR A 345 -1.83 19.13 -4.65
C THR A 345 -2.27 19.61 -6.03
N SER A 346 -1.66 20.71 -6.51
CA SER A 346 -1.97 21.25 -7.85
C SER A 346 -1.53 20.30 -8.98
N VAL A 347 -2.28 20.29 -10.09
CA VAL A 347 -1.92 19.51 -11.29
C VAL A 347 -0.51 19.86 -11.79
N ASP A 348 -0.12 21.14 -11.74
CA ASP A 348 1.21 21.57 -12.16
C ASP A 348 2.34 20.97 -11.29
N ASN A 349 2.10 20.82 -9.98
CA ASN A 349 3.04 20.16 -9.07
C ASN A 349 3.16 18.66 -9.35
N ILE A 350 2.05 18.00 -9.68
CA ILE A 350 2.03 16.58 -10.10
C ILE A 350 2.83 16.40 -11.40
N LEU A 351 2.57 17.24 -12.40
CA LEU A 351 3.30 17.20 -13.67
C LEU A 351 4.80 17.49 -13.47
N ALA A 352 5.16 18.42 -12.58
CA ALA A 352 6.55 18.71 -12.27
C ALA A 352 7.27 17.54 -11.60
N PHE A 353 6.58 16.78 -10.73
CA PHE A 353 7.10 15.53 -10.17
C PHE A 353 7.42 14.52 -11.27
N PHE A 354 6.48 14.24 -12.17
CA PHE A 354 6.68 13.28 -13.26
C PHE A 354 7.72 13.76 -14.28
N GLU A 355 7.77 15.06 -14.61
CA GLU A 355 8.78 15.65 -15.49
C GLU A 355 10.19 15.47 -14.91
N ALA A 356 10.37 15.72 -13.61
CA ALA A 356 11.65 15.49 -12.95
C ALA A 356 12.02 14.01 -12.86
N ALA A 357 11.04 13.15 -12.63
CA ALA A 357 11.24 11.73 -12.45
C ALA A 357 11.62 11.04 -13.77
N THR A 358 10.96 11.41 -14.86
CA THR A 358 11.11 10.76 -16.18
C THR A 358 12.04 11.48 -17.13
N GLY A 359 12.34 12.77 -16.87
CA GLY A 359 13.08 13.64 -17.78
C GLY A 359 12.30 14.07 -19.02
N SER A 360 10.99 13.77 -19.08
CA SER A 360 10.10 14.08 -20.21
C SER A 360 8.85 14.80 -19.73
N ARG A 361 8.32 15.72 -20.54
CA ARG A 361 6.99 16.31 -20.25
C ARG A 361 5.91 15.31 -20.64
N PRO A 362 4.95 14.98 -19.74
CA PRO A 362 3.87 14.04 -20.03
C PRO A 362 2.87 14.50 -21.09
#